data_AF-A0A934X7U3-F1
#
_entry.id   AF-A0A934X7U3-F1
#
_cell.length_a   1.000
_cell.length_b   1.000
_cell.length_c   1.000
_cell.angle_alpha   90.00
_cell.angle_beta   90.00
_cell.angle_gamma   90.00
#
_symmetry.space_group_name_H-M   'P 1'
#
loop_
_entity.id
_entity.type
_entity.pdbx_description
1 polymer ?
#
loop_
_entity_poly.entity_id
_entity_poly.type
_entity_poly.pdbx_seq_one_letter_code
_entity_poly.pdbx_strand_id
1 'polypeptide(L)'
;MGTLDPVAQPDWLAQLAPAHAPPPVGWWPLAPGWWGLILLLVAAIVCFWLRYRSPAQRLRRSGLRELARVESTTAGDAALAHALEHLVRRYAVVRYGREAVAGLSGNDWLEFAIAHGATQWQGATGEALLQAAYGGTPQQANRPRWVAGARAFLKARK
;
A
#
# COMPACT_ATOMS: atom_id res chain seq x y z
N MET A 1 -12.64 -3.01 -96.16
CA MET A 1 -13.22 -3.32 -94.84
C MET A 1 -12.05 -3.76 -93.96
N GLY A 2 -11.51 -2.85 -93.14
CA GLY A 2 -10.20 -3.01 -92.50
C GLY A 2 -10.22 -4.03 -91.37
N THR A 3 -9.33 -5.02 -91.44
CA THR A 3 -8.92 -5.83 -90.30
C THR A 3 -7.96 -4.99 -89.46
N LEU A 4 -8.34 -4.66 -88.23
CA LEU A 4 -7.43 -4.04 -87.27
C LEU A 4 -6.31 -5.05 -87.00
N ASP A 5 -5.07 -4.71 -87.36
CA ASP A 5 -3.91 -5.48 -86.94
C ASP A 5 -3.92 -5.55 -85.40
N PRO A 6 -3.79 -6.75 -84.80
CA PRO A 6 -3.61 -6.85 -83.37
C PRO A 6 -2.32 -6.11 -83.03
N VAL A 7 -2.44 -5.00 -82.29
CA VAL A 7 -1.26 -4.26 -81.81
C VAL A 7 -0.41 -5.26 -81.05
N ALA A 8 0.69 -5.69 -81.67
CA ALA A 8 1.65 -6.59 -81.09
C ALA A 8 2.11 -5.95 -79.78
N GLN A 9 1.68 -6.55 -78.66
CA GLN A 9 2.05 -6.06 -77.35
C GLN A 9 3.58 -6.09 -77.29
N PRO A 10 4.22 -4.94 -77.07
CA PRO A 10 5.66 -4.82 -77.23
C PRO A 10 6.39 -5.71 -76.22
N ASP A 11 7.44 -6.38 -76.68
CA ASP A 11 8.24 -7.40 -75.96
C ASP A 11 8.80 -6.94 -74.59
N TRP A 12 8.77 -5.64 -74.29
CA TRP A 12 9.14 -5.13 -72.96
C TRP A 12 8.19 -5.61 -71.85
N LEU A 13 6.95 -5.98 -72.19
CA LEU A 13 6.02 -6.62 -71.25
C LEU A 13 6.47 -8.04 -70.87
N ALA A 14 7.16 -8.76 -71.76
CA ALA A 14 7.72 -10.08 -71.47
C ALA A 14 9.00 -10.00 -70.62
N GLN A 15 9.66 -8.84 -70.57
CA GLN A 15 10.84 -8.58 -69.74
C GLN A 15 10.48 -8.15 -68.30
N LEU A 16 9.20 -7.86 -68.03
CA LEU A 16 8.72 -7.66 -66.67
C LEU A 16 8.63 -9.03 -65.98
N ALA A 17 9.66 -9.37 -65.20
CA ALA A 17 9.62 -10.51 -64.30
C ALA A 17 8.32 -10.45 -63.46
N PRO A 18 7.57 -11.56 -63.31
CA PRO A 18 6.33 -11.55 -62.56
C PRO A 18 6.60 -10.98 -61.17
N ALA A 19 5.77 -10.05 -60.71
CA ALA A 19 5.93 -9.43 -59.39
C ALA A 19 5.90 -10.52 -58.32
N HIS A 20 7.06 -10.89 -57.80
CA HIS A 20 7.15 -11.79 -56.66
C HIS A 20 6.57 -11.02 -55.48
N ALA A 21 5.38 -11.41 -55.02
CA ALA A 21 4.82 -10.83 -53.80
C ALA A 21 5.86 -11.03 -52.68
N PRO A 22 6.23 -9.98 -51.92
CA PRO A 22 7.19 -10.15 -50.85
C PRO A 22 6.66 -11.23 -49.91
N PRO A 23 7.52 -12.14 -49.43
CA PRO A 23 7.11 -13.15 -48.47
C PRO A 23 6.36 -12.46 -47.32
N PRO A 24 5.27 -13.06 -46.81
CA PRO A 24 4.48 -12.45 -45.74
C PRO A 24 5.44 -12.09 -44.62
N VAL A 25 5.33 -10.85 -44.12
CA VAL A 25 6.25 -10.34 -43.10
C VAL A 25 6.24 -11.35 -41.97
N GLY A 26 7.37 -12.03 -41.76
CA GLY A 26 7.54 -12.86 -40.58
C GLY A 26 7.26 -11.96 -39.39
N TRP A 27 6.43 -12.42 -38.47
CA TRP A 27 6.01 -11.75 -37.24
C TRP A 27 7.17 -11.45 -36.26
N TRP A 28 8.41 -11.29 -36.76
CA TRP A 28 9.64 -11.24 -36.00
C TRP A 28 10.67 -10.23 -36.55
N PRO A 29 11.51 -9.62 -35.69
CA PRO A 29 11.47 -9.66 -34.23
C PRO A 29 10.59 -8.55 -33.71
N LEU A 30 9.87 -8.81 -32.61
CA LEU A 30 9.32 -7.75 -31.77
C LEU A 30 10.38 -6.64 -31.68
N ALA A 31 10.08 -5.47 -32.26
CA ALA A 31 11.06 -4.39 -32.37
C ALA A 31 11.70 -4.16 -30.99
N PRO A 32 13.01 -3.95 -30.89
CA PRO A 32 13.76 -4.01 -29.62
C PRO A 32 13.19 -3.14 -28.48
N GLY A 33 12.35 -2.14 -28.79
CA GLY A 33 11.60 -1.34 -27.81
C GLY A 33 10.56 -2.10 -26.98
N TRP A 34 10.02 -3.24 -27.43
CA TRP A 34 9.06 -4.03 -26.65
C TRP A 34 9.68 -4.69 -25.43
N TRP A 35 10.98 -4.98 -25.46
CA TRP A 35 11.70 -5.47 -24.30
C TRP A 35 11.69 -4.45 -23.16
N GLY A 36 11.77 -3.15 -23.48
CA GLY A 36 11.61 -2.09 -22.49
C GLY A 36 10.22 -2.09 -21.85
N LEU A 37 9.17 -2.29 -22.66
CA LEU A 37 7.79 -2.37 -22.16
C LEU A 37 7.57 -3.60 -21.27
N ILE A 38 8.09 -4.77 -21.68
CA ILE A 38 8.02 -6.01 -20.92
C ILE A 38 8.77 -5.85 -19.59
N LEU A 39 10.00 -5.30 -19.62
CA LEU A 39 10.79 -5.06 -18.42
C LEU A 39 10.07 -4.11 -17.46
N LEU A 40 9.48 -3.04 -17.98
CA LEU A 40 8.69 -2.09 -17.18
C LEU A 40 7.47 -2.77 -16.56
N LEU A 41 6.76 -3.59 -17.32
CA LEU A 41 5.60 -4.34 -16.82
C LEU A 41 6.01 -5.32 -15.71
N VAL A 42 7.08 -6.09 -15.92
CA VAL A 42 7.62 -7.02 -14.91
C VAL A 42 8.07 -6.27 -13.67
N ALA A 43 8.79 -5.16 -13.81
CA ALA A 43 9.21 -4.32 -12.69
C ALA A 43 8.00 -3.78 -11.91
N ALA A 44 6.93 -3.37 -12.59
CA ALA A 44 5.70 -2.92 -11.95
C ALA A 44 5.03 -4.05 -11.15
N ILE A 45 4.95 -5.25 -11.73
CA ILE A 45 4.38 -6.44 -11.07
C ILE A 45 5.23 -6.80 -9.83
N VAL A 46 6.56 -6.87 -9.96
CA VAL A 46 7.46 -7.18 -8.85
C VAL A 46 7.35 -6.13 -7.75
N CYS A 47 7.36 -4.84 -8.10
CA CYS A 47 7.20 -3.75 -7.14
C CYS A 47 5.85 -3.85 -6.39
N PHE A 48 4.76 -4.11 -7.12
CA PHE A 48 3.44 -4.32 -6.55
C PHE A 48 3.42 -5.54 -5.61
N TRP A 49 4.03 -6.65 -6.02
CA TRP A 49 4.08 -7.90 -5.25
C TRP A 49 4.88 -7.74 -3.96
N LEU A 50 6.06 -7.12 -4.03
CA LEU A 50 6.88 -6.79 -2.87
C LEU A 50 6.15 -5.84 -1.91
N ARG A 51 5.42 -4.86 -2.45
CA ARG A 51 4.61 -3.94 -1.64
C ARG A 51 3.44 -4.63 -0.95
N TYR A 52 2.80 -5.58 -1.60
CA TYR A 52 1.73 -6.41 -1.01
C TYR A 52 2.24 -7.43 0.01
N ARG A 53 3.46 -7.93 -0.18
CA ARG A 53 4.10 -8.88 0.73
C ARG A 53 4.78 -8.20 1.91
N SER A 54 4.91 -6.87 1.90
CA SER A 54 5.56 -6.11 2.96
C SER A 54 4.92 -6.43 4.33
N PRO A 55 5.72 -6.90 5.31
CA PRO A 55 5.22 -7.24 6.64
C PRO A 55 4.56 -6.04 7.32
N ALA A 56 4.97 -4.81 6.98
CA ALA A 56 4.37 -3.57 7.47
C ALA A 56 2.89 -3.43 7.08
N GLN A 57 2.50 -3.83 5.86
CA GLN A 57 1.10 -3.79 5.42
C GLN A 57 0.26 -4.83 6.17
N ARG A 58 0.83 -6.02 6.41
CA ARG A 58 0.17 -7.08 7.19
C ARG A 58 -0.05 -6.66 8.63
N LEU A 59 0.98 -6.12 9.28
CA LEU A 59 0.91 -5.60 10.64
C LEU A 59 -0.14 -4.49 10.78
N ARG A 60 -0.18 -3.57 9.82
CA ARG A 60 -1.20 -2.50 9.80
C ARG A 60 -2.61 -3.05 9.70
N ARG A 61 -2.83 -4.02 8.80
CA ARG A 61 -4.15 -4.67 8.63
C ARG A 61 -4.56 -5.44 9.89
N SER A 62 -3.64 -6.18 10.52
CA SER A 62 -3.93 -6.90 11.76
C SER A 62 -4.25 -5.92 12.90
N GLY A 63 -3.46 -4.87 13.07
CA GLY A 63 -3.69 -3.85 14.11
C GLY A 63 -5.02 -3.12 13.95
N LEU A 64 -5.42 -2.78 12.72
CA LEU A 64 -6.72 -2.14 12.47
C LEU A 64 -7.91 -3.09 12.71
N ARG A 65 -7.76 -4.39 12.41
CA ARG A 65 -8.78 -5.40 12.72
C ARG A 65 -8.92 -5.59 14.23
N GLU A 66 -7.80 -5.64 14.94
CA GLU A 66 -7.79 -5.76 16.40
C GLU A 66 -8.40 -4.52 17.06
N LEU A 67 -8.10 -3.32 16.56
CA LEU A 67 -8.74 -2.09 17.02
C LEU A 67 -10.26 -2.14 16.88
N ALA A 68 -10.78 -2.60 15.73
CA ALA A 68 -12.21 -2.74 15.50
C ALA A 68 -12.85 -3.75 16.47
N ARG A 69 -12.14 -4.83 16.82
CA ARG A 69 -12.60 -5.81 17.80
C ARG A 69 -12.62 -5.23 19.23
N VAL A 70 -11.61 -4.46 19.60
CA VAL A 70 -11.54 -3.78 20.90
C VAL A 70 -12.70 -2.79 21.04
N GLU A 71 -12.99 -2.02 19.99
CA GLU A 71 -14.10 -1.06 19.96
C GLU A 71 -15.48 -1.75 20.11
N SER A 72 -15.65 -2.96 19.59
CA SER A 72 -16.93 -3.68 19.66
C SER A 72 -17.12 -4.56 20.90
N THR A 73 -16.03 -5.04 21.52
CA THR A 73 -16.10 -6.06 22.58
C THR A 73 -16.04 -5.46 23.98
N THR A 74 -15.50 -4.25 24.13
CA THR A 74 -15.15 -3.73 25.45
C THR A 74 -16.22 -2.80 26.03
N ALA A 75 -16.83 -3.22 27.14
CA ALA A 75 -17.92 -2.48 27.78
C ALA A 75 -17.45 -1.32 28.68
N GLY A 76 -16.29 -1.44 29.33
CA GLY A 76 -15.79 -0.48 30.33
C GLY A 76 -14.64 0.41 29.84
N ASP A 77 -14.54 1.63 30.40
CA ASP A 77 -13.51 2.62 30.04
C ASP A 77 -12.10 2.13 30.33
N ALA A 78 -11.88 1.57 31.52
CA ALA A 78 -10.58 1.05 31.92
C ALA A 78 -10.13 -0.12 31.03
N ALA A 79 -11.04 -1.04 30.73
CA ALA A 79 -10.77 -2.16 29.84
C ALA A 79 -10.46 -1.67 28.40
N LEU A 80 -11.19 -0.65 27.93
CA LEU A 80 -10.97 -0.09 26.60
C LEU A 80 -9.61 0.61 26.54
N ALA A 81 -9.31 1.45 27.53
CA ALA A 81 -8.06 2.17 27.65
C ALA A 81 -6.86 1.23 27.71
N HIS A 82 -6.93 0.18 28.53
CA HIS A 82 -5.89 -0.84 28.63
C HIS A 82 -5.71 -1.60 27.31
N ALA A 83 -6.79 -1.96 26.63
CA ALA A 83 -6.72 -2.64 25.34
C ALA A 83 -6.08 -1.74 24.25
N LEU A 84 -6.41 -0.45 24.24
CA LEU A 84 -5.83 0.53 23.31
C LEU A 84 -4.34 0.78 23.59
N GLU A 85 -3.95 0.99 24.85
CA GLU A 85 -2.54 1.15 25.25
C GLU A 85 -1.73 -0.07 24.79
N HIS A 86 -2.19 -1.27 25.15
CA HIS A 86 -1.46 -2.50 24.87
C HIS A 86 -1.38 -2.79 23.35
N LEU A 87 -2.43 -2.45 22.59
CA LEU A 87 -2.43 -2.55 21.13
C LEU A 87 -1.39 -1.60 20.50
N VAL A 88 -1.43 -0.32 20.87
CA VAL A 88 -0.54 0.71 20.31
C VAL A 88 0.91 0.43 20.71
N ARG A 89 1.15 -0.01 21.95
CA ARG A 89 2.49 -0.33 22.44
C ARG A 89 3.10 -1.54 21.75
N ARG A 90 2.35 -2.63 21.57
CA ARG A 90 2.80 -3.78 20.76
C ARG A 90 3.10 -3.36 19.32
N TYR A 91 2.25 -2.53 18.73
CA TYR A 91 2.49 -2.03 17.37
C TYR A 91 3.74 -1.16 17.28
N ALA A 92 3.97 -0.32 18.29
CA ALA A 92 5.15 0.53 18.39
C ALA A 92 6.43 -0.32 18.49
N VAL A 93 6.45 -1.35 19.33
CA VAL A 93 7.61 -2.26 19.48
C VAL A 93 7.96 -2.95 18.16
N VAL A 94 6.96 -3.47 17.43
CA VAL A 94 7.21 -4.14 16.14
C VAL A 94 7.69 -3.14 15.08
N ARG A 95 7.24 -1.89 15.14
CA ARG A 95 7.52 -0.87 14.11
C ARG A 95 8.82 -0.08 14.34
N TYR A 96 9.13 0.25 15.59
CA TYR A 96 10.22 1.14 15.99
C TYR A 96 11.32 0.41 16.76
N GLY A 97 11.12 -0.87 17.08
CA GLY A 97 12.07 -1.67 17.84
C GLY A 97 11.79 -1.65 19.34
N ARG A 98 12.25 -2.71 20.03
CA ARG A 98 12.05 -2.87 21.47
C ARG A 98 12.86 -1.87 22.28
N GLU A 99 14.09 -1.59 21.88
CA GLU A 99 14.99 -0.68 22.59
C GLU A 99 14.42 0.75 22.68
N ALA A 100 13.81 1.23 21.60
CA ALA A 100 13.22 2.56 21.55
C ALA A 100 11.94 2.71 22.39
N VAL A 101 11.18 1.62 22.59
CA VAL A 101 9.83 1.70 23.17
C VAL A 101 9.74 1.12 24.59
N ALA A 102 10.55 0.10 24.93
CA ALA A 102 10.41 -0.62 26.21
C ALA A 102 10.73 0.24 27.44
N GLY A 103 11.61 1.23 27.31
CA GLY A 103 11.92 2.17 28.40
C GLY A 103 10.89 3.29 28.58
N LEU A 104 10.05 3.55 27.58
CA LEU A 104 9.11 4.66 27.61
C LEU A 104 7.93 4.33 28.53
N SER A 105 7.65 5.22 29.47
CA SER A 105 6.60 5.06 30.48
C SER A 105 5.89 6.40 30.72
N GLY A 106 4.62 6.35 31.14
CA GLY A 106 3.88 7.56 31.49
C GLY A 106 3.87 8.62 30.38
N ASN A 107 4.32 9.83 30.71
CA ASN A 107 4.34 10.96 29.77
C ASN A 107 5.28 10.74 28.58
N ASP A 108 6.45 10.13 28.78
CA ASP A 108 7.42 9.86 27.70
C ASP A 108 6.81 8.94 26.63
N TRP A 109 5.97 8.00 27.06
CA TRP A 109 5.22 7.15 26.16
C TRP A 109 4.14 7.94 25.38
N LEU A 110 3.42 8.84 26.05
CA LEU A 110 2.43 9.70 25.38
C LEU A 110 3.08 10.61 24.34
N GLU A 111 4.17 11.27 24.69
CA GLU A 111 4.92 12.14 23.77
C GLU A 111 5.40 11.35 22.55
N PHE A 112 5.96 10.16 22.76
CA PHE A 112 6.33 9.27 21.68
C PHE A 112 5.13 8.90 20.81
N ALA A 113 4.01 8.50 21.41
CA ALA A 113 2.81 8.10 20.65
C ALA A 113 2.26 9.27 19.82
N ILE A 114 2.22 10.47 20.40
CA ILE A 114 1.76 11.71 19.75
C ILE A 114 2.67 12.07 18.58
N ALA A 115 4.00 12.06 18.78
CA ALA A 115 4.99 12.35 17.75
C ALA A 115 4.88 11.40 16.55
N HIS A 116 4.43 10.16 16.77
CA HIS A 116 4.28 9.14 15.74
C HIS A 116 2.83 8.97 15.23
N GLY A 117 1.94 9.90 15.54
CA GLY A 117 0.63 10.03 14.90
C GLY A 117 -0.58 9.89 15.81
N ALA A 118 -0.43 9.63 17.11
CA ALA A 118 -1.54 9.59 18.07
C ALA A 118 -1.96 11.01 18.52
N THR A 119 -2.15 11.94 17.59
CA THR A 119 -2.39 13.37 17.90
C THR A 119 -3.62 13.64 18.77
N GLN A 120 -4.60 12.75 18.76
CA GLN A 120 -5.80 12.86 19.61
C GLN A 120 -5.54 12.53 21.08
N TRP A 121 -4.34 12.04 21.44
CA TRP A 121 -3.93 11.79 22.81
C TRP A 121 -3.20 12.98 23.45
N GLN A 122 -3.20 14.15 22.81
CA GLN A 122 -2.60 15.34 23.38
C GLN A 122 -3.32 15.80 24.66
N GLY A 123 -2.52 16.27 25.64
CA GLY A 123 -2.98 16.82 26.91
C GLY A 123 -3.84 15.85 27.73
N ALA A 124 -4.88 16.40 28.37
CA ALA A 124 -5.76 15.68 29.29
C ALA A 124 -6.42 14.42 28.71
N THR A 125 -6.55 14.30 27.38
CA THR A 125 -7.14 13.11 26.76
C THR A 125 -6.21 11.89 26.86
N GLY A 126 -4.91 12.08 26.63
CA GLY A 126 -3.91 11.02 26.76
C GLY A 126 -3.62 10.68 28.22
N GLU A 127 -3.60 11.67 29.10
CA GLU A 127 -3.47 11.47 30.54
C GLU A 127 -4.65 10.65 31.09
N ALA A 128 -5.88 11.01 30.74
CA ALA A 128 -7.07 10.25 31.11
C ALA A 128 -7.05 8.82 30.56
N LEU A 129 -6.50 8.61 29.34
CA LEU A 129 -6.30 7.28 28.78
C LEU A 129 -5.34 6.45 29.63
N LEU A 130 -4.16 6.98 29.94
CA LEU A 130 -3.17 6.25 30.74
C LEU A 130 -3.66 6.00 32.15
N GLN A 131 -4.32 6.98 32.76
CA GLN A 131 -4.92 6.84 34.08
C GLN A 131 -5.94 5.70 34.08
N ALA A 132 -6.86 5.67 33.10
CA ALA A 132 -7.83 4.59 32.94
C ALA A 132 -7.17 3.23 32.65
N ALA A 133 -6.10 3.20 31.86
CA ALA A 133 -5.39 1.97 31.50
C ALA A 133 -4.65 1.35 32.69
N TYR A 134 -4.09 2.16 33.59
CA TYR A 134 -3.35 1.71 34.76
C TYR A 134 -4.20 1.69 36.06
N GLY A 135 -5.52 1.64 35.92
CA GLY A 135 -6.44 1.38 37.04
C GLY A 135 -6.89 2.63 37.84
N GLY A 136 -6.54 3.82 37.39
CA GLY A 136 -7.07 5.08 37.92
C GLY A 136 -8.44 5.42 37.33
N THR A 137 -9.19 6.26 38.03
CA THR A 137 -10.48 6.79 37.57
C THR A 137 -10.24 8.06 36.74
N PRO A 138 -10.47 8.06 35.42
CA PRO A 138 -10.26 9.25 34.61
C PRO A 138 -11.28 10.34 34.97
N GLN A 139 -10.82 11.58 35.10
CA GLN A 139 -11.70 12.74 35.34
C GLN A 139 -12.69 12.97 34.18
N GLN A 140 -12.27 12.67 32.94
CA GLN A 140 -13.09 12.74 31.72
C GLN A 140 -12.74 11.61 30.75
N ALA A 141 -13.60 10.59 30.65
CA ALA A 141 -13.43 9.49 29.69
C ALA A 141 -13.90 9.91 28.29
N ASN A 142 -12.96 10.08 27.36
CA ASN A 142 -13.24 10.43 25.97
C ASN A 142 -12.95 9.27 25.02
N ARG A 143 -13.74 8.19 25.14
CA ARG A 143 -13.67 6.98 24.29
C ARG A 143 -13.43 7.26 22.80
N PRO A 144 -14.20 8.15 22.12
CA PRO A 144 -14.01 8.36 20.68
C PRO A 144 -12.64 8.96 20.35
N ARG A 145 -12.10 9.84 21.20
CA ARG A 145 -10.78 10.43 20.99
C ARG A 145 -9.65 9.42 21.26
N TRP A 146 -9.83 8.55 22.26
CA TRP A 146 -8.89 7.46 22.53
C TRP A 146 -8.77 6.52 21.33
N VAL A 147 -9.91 6.07 20.80
CA VAL A 147 -9.95 5.21 19.61
C VAL A 147 -9.40 5.94 18.38
N ALA A 148 -9.76 7.21 18.18
CA ALA A 148 -9.26 8.00 17.06
C ALA A 148 -7.73 8.17 17.09
N GLY A 149 -7.13 8.38 18.28
CA GLY A 149 -5.68 8.46 18.45
C GLY A 149 -4.98 7.15 18.13
N ALA A 150 -5.48 6.02 18.66
CA ALA A 150 -4.96 4.70 18.33
C ALA A 150 -5.05 4.42 16.82
N ARG A 151 -6.19 4.74 16.20
CA ARG A 151 -6.41 4.58 14.75
C ARG A 151 -5.45 5.43 13.94
N ALA A 152 -5.20 6.68 14.36
CA ALA A 152 -4.28 7.60 13.70
C ALA A 152 -2.84 7.08 13.77
N PHE A 153 -2.40 6.60 14.93
CA PHE A 153 -1.07 5.97 15.11
C PHE A 153 -0.86 4.76 14.19
N LEU A 154 -1.85 3.86 14.11
CA LEU A 154 -1.80 2.68 13.22
C LEU A 154 -1.80 3.07 11.74
N LYS A 155 -2.42 4.21 11.39
CA LYS A 155 -2.49 4.71 10.00
C LYS A 155 -1.29 5.58 9.59
N ALA A 156 -0.58 6.18 10.54
CA ALA A 156 0.58 7.03 10.28
C ALA A 156 1.59 6.27 9.41
N ARG A 157 2.07 6.86 8.32
CA ARG A 157 3.17 6.31 7.52
C ARG A 157 4.50 6.79 8.11
N LYS A 158 5.55 6.00 7.92
CA LYS A 158 6.92 6.43 8.23
C LYS A 158 7.36 7.39 7.14
#